data_AF-A0A0A1UGV0-F1
#
_entry.id   AF-A0A0A1UGV0-F1
#
_cell.length_a   1.000
_cell.length_b   1.000
_cell.length_c   1.000
_cell.angle_alpha   90.00
_cell.angle_beta   90.00
_cell.angle_gamma   90.00
#
_symmetry.space_group_name_H-M   'P 1'
#
loop_
_entity.id
_entity.type
_entity.pdbx_description
1 polymer ?
#
loop_
_entity_poly.entity_id
_entity_poly.type
_entity_poly.pdbx_seq_one_letter_code
_entity_poly.pdbx_strand_id
1 'polypeptide(L)'
;MGNKSCKNVTPEINFRIFVFDSSSTEKKTIIRNLTDENPSNSFSFGYENYKVTINVFCEEENEHFDIHLQVTFSTFFILLIVDQTNVQSLAYVQSKYQQIKEMQKDNENYLLLFTKCDQVSVLPTEEVTKLVKNVGRTNTFYLKEEGDFSTIRKDLINALKKVISNENQFAPCMKKPIIILYDEISDITKAKYTECITQLSLNTSKLEIGETFPKFEVLRSDGNNTTYQCTFSYLPRGKQNCTLLLNDKEVEYLFWEGKTTGKIEGKEIFVNDINEFCFLLEKLGLDIRERNDFIVYWLKELIKYKKIGVLLINEEYEKAAKLEVSGFDKQLRVVIGFFEADGKDIDNVDTIKKVERPTGKYIVEWGAFVIEN
;
A
#
# COMPACT_ATOMS: atom_id res chain seq x y z
N MET A 1 26.79 26.51 -22.56
CA MET A 1 26.64 25.83 -21.25
C MET A 1 25.63 24.72 -21.44
N GLY A 2 26.04 23.47 -21.21
CA GLY A 2 25.34 22.28 -21.69
C GLY A 2 23.99 22.04 -21.01
N ASN A 3 22.98 21.71 -21.82
CA ASN A 3 21.74 21.09 -21.40
C ASN A 3 22.05 19.78 -20.66
N LYS A 4 21.96 19.80 -19.34
CA LYS A 4 21.78 18.55 -18.58
C LYS A 4 20.35 18.10 -18.84
N SER A 5 20.18 17.13 -19.74
CA SER A 5 18.91 16.43 -19.89
C SER A 5 18.53 15.86 -18.52
N CYS A 6 17.38 16.25 -17.98
CA CYS A 6 16.74 15.51 -16.91
C CYS A 6 16.68 14.05 -17.37
N LYS A 7 17.46 13.18 -16.74
CA LYS A 7 17.35 11.75 -16.98
C LYS A 7 15.92 11.38 -16.58
N ASN A 8 15.10 10.96 -17.54
CA ASN A 8 13.81 10.34 -17.24
C ASN A 8 14.11 9.16 -16.32
N VAL A 9 13.81 9.31 -15.04
CA VAL A 9 13.94 8.22 -14.06
C VAL A 9 12.79 7.29 -14.38
N THR A 10 13.11 6.11 -14.90
CA THR A 10 12.12 5.04 -15.10
C THR A 10 11.51 4.69 -13.75
N PRO A 11 10.19 4.80 -13.56
CA PRO A 11 9.54 4.44 -12.30
C PRO A 11 9.82 2.97 -11.95
N GLU A 12 10.04 2.70 -10.67
CA GLU A 12 10.45 1.37 -10.17
C GLU A 12 9.35 0.75 -9.30
N ILE A 13 8.93 -0.46 -9.65
CA ILE A 13 7.93 -1.24 -8.91
C ILE A 13 8.66 -2.33 -8.14
N ASN A 14 8.32 -2.52 -6.86
CA ASN A 14 8.94 -3.53 -6.02
C ASN A 14 7.93 -4.60 -5.62
N PHE A 15 8.21 -5.86 -5.95
CA PHE A 15 7.48 -7.03 -5.45
C PHE A 15 8.35 -7.89 -4.56
N ARG A 16 7.68 -8.80 -3.85
CA ARG A 16 8.31 -9.81 -3.00
C ARG A 16 7.93 -11.21 -3.48
N ILE A 17 8.87 -12.15 -3.45
CA ILE A 17 8.59 -13.57 -3.63
C ILE A 17 9.05 -14.30 -2.38
N PHE A 18 8.14 -15.05 -1.76
CA PHE A 18 8.44 -15.94 -0.64
C PHE A 18 8.64 -17.36 -1.17
N VAL A 19 9.80 -17.95 -0.91
CA VAL A 19 10.19 -19.25 -1.44
C VAL A 19 10.07 -20.32 -0.37
N PHE A 20 9.33 -21.38 -0.68
CA PHE A 20 9.12 -22.54 0.20
C PHE A 20 9.64 -23.80 -0.47
N ASP A 21 10.55 -24.49 0.22
CA ASP A 21 11.12 -25.77 -0.17
C ASP A 21 11.52 -26.53 1.10
N SER A 22 11.34 -27.85 1.05
CA SER A 22 11.83 -28.84 2.00
C SER A 22 13.37 -28.97 2.07
N SER A 23 14.10 -28.57 1.03
CA SER A 23 15.55 -28.70 0.92
C SER A 23 16.26 -27.33 0.96
N SER A 24 17.18 -27.14 1.91
CA SER A 24 17.93 -25.89 2.04
C SER A 24 18.92 -25.64 0.89
N THR A 25 19.54 -26.72 0.38
CA THR A 25 20.56 -26.64 -0.68
C THR A 25 19.97 -26.34 -2.04
N GLU A 26 18.83 -26.95 -2.37
CA GLU A 26 18.17 -26.80 -3.67
C GLU A 26 17.53 -25.41 -3.82
N LYS A 27 16.86 -24.94 -2.77
CA LYS A 27 16.40 -23.56 -2.58
C LYS A 27 17.47 -22.52 -2.89
N LYS A 28 18.67 -22.64 -2.30
CA LYS A 28 19.79 -21.70 -2.53
C LYS A 28 20.26 -21.70 -3.98
N THR A 29 20.37 -22.87 -4.60
CA THR A 29 20.76 -22.98 -6.02
C THR A 29 19.73 -22.31 -6.91
N ILE A 30 18.44 -22.54 -6.68
CA ILE A 30 17.36 -21.95 -7.48
C ILE A 30 17.39 -20.42 -7.36
N ILE A 31 17.54 -19.89 -6.16
CA ILE A 31 17.54 -18.44 -5.92
C ILE A 31 18.76 -17.80 -6.56
N ARG A 32 19.95 -18.36 -6.35
CA ARG A 32 21.19 -17.87 -6.96
C ARG A 32 21.07 -17.78 -8.47
N ASN A 33 20.40 -18.74 -9.11
CA ASN A 33 20.17 -18.69 -10.55
C ASN A 33 19.06 -17.71 -10.96
N LEU A 34 17.98 -17.56 -10.18
CA LEU A 34 16.92 -16.58 -10.44
C LEU A 34 17.42 -15.14 -10.32
N THR A 35 18.37 -14.89 -9.42
CA THR A 35 18.90 -13.57 -9.08
C THR A 35 20.18 -13.21 -9.83
N ASP A 36 20.65 -14.04 -10.77
CA ASP A 36 21.97 -13.89 -11.44
C ASP A 36 23.12 -13.71 -10.44
N GLU A 37 23.11 -14.50 -9.36
CA GLU A 37 24.07 -14.43 -8.26
C GLU A 37 24.11 -13.07 -7.54
N ASN A 38 23.06 -12.25 -7.68
CA ASN A 38 22.98 -10.95 -7.01
C ASN A 38 22.94 -11.14 -5.48
N PRO A 39 23.89 -10.55 -4.72
CA PRO A 39 24.01 -10.71 -3.28
C PRO A 39 22.84 -10.14 -2.49
N SER A 40 22.01 -9.29 -3.10
CA SER A 40 20.78 -8.76 -2.49
C SER A 40 19.56 -9.68 -2.62
N ASN A 41 19.72 -10.89 -3.19
CA ASN A 41 18.63 -11.81 -3.51
C ASN A 41 17.49 -11.12 -4.28
N SER A 42 17.85 -10.28 -5.25
CA SER A 42 16.88 -9.55 -6.07
C SER A 42 17.21 -9.64 -7.56
N PHE A 43 16.18 -9.52 -8.40
CA PHE A 43 16.35 -9.34 -9.84
C PHE A 43 15.37 -8.31 -10.38
N SER A 44 15.73 -7.68 -11.50
CA SER A 44 14.87 -6.68 -12.15
C SER A 44 14.63 -7.00 -13.62
N PHE A 45 13.48 -6.59 -14.13
CA PHE A 45 13.14 -6.65 -15.56
C PHE A 45 12.31 -5.44 -15.99
N GLY A 46 12.35 -5.12 -17.28
CA GLY A 46 11.49 -4.08 -17.86
C GLY A 46 10.07 -4.60 -18.12
N TYR A 47 9.07 -3.81 -17.74
CA TYR A 47 7.67 -4.03 -18.09
C TYR A 47 7.02 -2.69 -18.43
N GLU A 48 6.57 -2.55 -19.68
CA GLU A 48 6.08 -1.27 -20.22
C GLU A 48 7.07 -0.11 -19.95
N ASN A 49 6.64 0.92 -19.23
CA ASN A 49 7.46 2.08 -18.87
C ASN A 49 8.12 1.94 -17.48
N TYR A 50 8.02 0.76 -16.86
CA TYR A 50 8.49 0.51 -15.50
C TYR A 50 9.71 -0.42 -15.46
N LYS A 51 10.55 -0.19 -14.46
CA LYS A 51 11.52 -1.19 -13.98
C LYS A 51 10.86 -1.96 -12.85
N VAL A 52 10.65 -3.27 -13.02
CA VAL A 52 10.14 -4.13 -11.95
C VAL A 52 11.32 -4.75 -11.24
N THR A 53 11.36 -4.65 -9.92
CA THR A 53 12.35 -5.27 -9.04
C THR A 53 11.65 -6.27 -8.13
N ILE A 54 12.19 -7.49 -8.10
CA ILE A 54 11.67 -8.62 -7.33
C ILE A 54 12.67 -8.93 -6.23
N ASN A 55 12.23 -8.86 -4.98
CA ASN A 55 13.01 -9.25 -3.82
C ASN A 55 12.61 -10.67 -3.39
N VAL A 56 13.57 -11.58 -3.29
CA VAL A 56 13.34 -13.00 -3.00
C VAL A 56 13.67 -13.28 -1.53
N PHE A 57 12.70 -13.83 -0.81
CA PHE A 57 12.78 -14.13 0.63
C PHE A 57 12.77 -15.63 0.87
N CYS A 58 13.57 -16.10 1.84
CA CYS A 58 13.66 -17.49 2.26
C CYS A 58 13.42 -17.69 3.74
N GLU A 59 12.76 -18.80 4.08
CA GLU A 59 12.43 -19.20 5.45
C GLU A 59 13.67 -19.30 6.35
N GLU A 60 14.79 -19.80 5.84
CA GLU A 60 15.99 -20.08 6.63
C GLU A 60 16.91 -18.87 6.84
N GLU A 61 16.75 -17.81 6.04
CA GLU A 61 17.64 -16.64 6.07
C GLU A 61 17.03 -15.45 6.82
N ASN A 62 15.81 -15.61 7.35
CA ASN A 62 15.07 -14.54 7.98
C ASN A 62 14.40 -15.02 9.28
N GLU A 63 14.97 -14.64 10.43
CA GLU A 63 14.45 -14.96 11.79
C GLU A 63 12.99 -14.52 12.02
N HIS A 64 12.45 -13.71 11.11
CA HIS A 64 11.10 -13.20 11.14
C HIS A 64 10.32 -13.52 9.86
N PHE A 65 10.66 -14.58 9.13
CA PHE A 65 10.02 -14.92 7.85
C PHE A 65 8.50 -15.06 7.96
N ASP A 66 7.99 -15.75 8.98
CA ASP A 66 6.55 -15.89 9.21
C ASP A 66 5.89 -14.55 9.55
N ILE A 67 6.58 -13.70 10.32
CA ILE A 67 6.11 -12.33 10.61
C ILE A 67 6.09 -11.52 9.31
N HIS A 68 7.15 -11.57 8.50
CA HIS A 68 7.22 -10.90 7.22
C HIS A 68 6.11 -11.37 6.29
N LEU A 69 5.81 -12.67 6.23
CA LEU A 69 4.70 -13.19 5.43
C LEU A 69 3.33 -12.77 5.97
N GLN A 70 3.17 -12.68 7.29
CA GLN A 70 1.94 -12.20 7.94
C GLN A 70 1.70 -10.70 7.75
N VAL A 71 2.78 -9.91 7.78
CA VAL A 71 2.75 -8.44 7.72
C VAL A 71 3.12 -7.90 6.34
N THR A 72 3.23 -8.75 5.31
CA THR A 72 3.41 -8.27 3.93
C THR A 72 2.04 -8.02 3.31
N PHE A 73 1.73 -6.74 3.10
CA PHE A 73 0.45 -6.29 2.56
C PHE A 73 0.56 -5.74 1.11
N SER A 74 1.77 -5.72 0.53
CA SER A 74 1.99 -5.50 -0.91
C SER A 74 1.70 -6.77 -1.70
N THR A 75 1.29 -6.70 -2.98
CA THR A 75 1.33 -7.88 -3.86
C THR A 75 2.65 -8.64 -3.70
N PHE A 76 2.54 -9.90 -3.33
CA PHE A 76 3.67 -10.81 -3.20
C PHE A 76 3.32 -12.14 -3.82
N PHE A 77 4.34 -12.87 -4.24
CA PHE A 77 4.19 -14.18 -4.83
C PHE A 77 4.67 -15.25 -3.85
N ILE A 78 4.03 -16.40 -3.90
CA ILE A 78 4.47 -17.59 -3.20
C ILE A 78 5.06 -18.55 -4.22
N LEU A 79 6.36 -18.84 -4.12
CA LEU A 79 7.02 -19.85 -4.93
C LEU A 79 7.14 -21.15 -4.11
N LEU A 80 6.36 -22.15 -4.49
CA LEU A 80 6.37 -23.49 -3.92
C LEU A 80 7.27 -24.40 -4.77
N ILE A 81 8.28 -25.02 -4.16
CA ILE A 81 9.25 -25.87 -4.87
C ILE A 81 9.06 -27.32 -4.43
N VAL A 82 8.84 -28.21 -5.41
CA VAL A 82 8.65 -29.65 -5.17
C VAL A 82 9.72 -30.45 -5.91
N ASP A 83 10.52 -31.19 -5.15
CA ASP A 83 11.46 -32.18 -5.67
C ASP A 83 10.71 -33.45 -6.10
N GLN A 84 10.74 -33.78 -7.40
CA GLN A 84 10.05 -34.95 -7.94
C GLN A 84 10.58 -36.29 -7.43
N THR A 85 11.77 -36.30 -6.84
CA THR A 85 12.43 -37.48 -6.30
C THR A 85 12.20 -37.66 -4.79
N ASN A 86 11.44 -36.76 -4.17
CA ASN A 86 11.23 -36.76 -2.72
C ASN A 86 9.75 -36.56 -2.33
N VAL A 87 9.10 -37.63 -1.88
CA VAL A 87 7.70 -37.58 -1.39
C VAL A 87 7.51 -36.61 -0.22
N GLN A 88 8.52 -36.45 0.65
CA GLN A 88 8.43 -35.50 1.77
C GLN A 88 8.40 -34.04 1.29
N SER A 89 8.99 -33.75 0.13
CA SER A 89 8.94 -32.42 -0.48
C SER A 89 7.50 -32.03 -0.84
N LEU A 90 6.76 -32.95 -1.45
CA LEU A 90 5.34 -32.73 -1.78
C LEU A 90 4.49 -32.52 -0.51
N ALA A 91 4.68 -33.35 0.52
CA ALA A 91 3.95 -33.24 1.77
C ALA A 91 4.22 -31.89 2.48
N TYR A 92 5.48 -31.46 2.52
CA TYR A 92 5.87 -30.16 3.07
C TYR A 92 5.20 -29.01 2.30
N VAL A 93 5.26 -29.02 0.96
CA VAL A 93 4.66 -27.96 0.13
C VAL A 93 3.15 -27.91 0.27
N GLN A 94 2.47 -29.05 0.33
CA GLN A 94 1.02 -29.09 0.55
C GLN A 94 0.65 -28.50 1.91
N SER A 95 1.41 -28.83 2.97
CA SER A 95 1.22 -28.27 4.31
C SER A 95 1.39 -26.75 4.30
N LYS A 96 2.49 -26.25 3.71
CA LYS A 96 2.74 -24.80 3.58
C LYS A 96 1.68 -24.10 2.74
N TYR A 97 1.25 -24.68 1.64
CA TYR A 97 0.17 -24.12 0.82
C TYR A 97 -1.13 -23.94 1.63
N GLN A 98 -1.53 -24.94 2.41
CA GLN A 98 -2.73 -24.82 3.26
C GLN A 98 -2.54 -23.76 4.36
N GLN A 99 -1.41 -23.79 5.06
CA GLN A 99 -1.09 -22.81 6.11
C GLN A 99 -1.17 -21.37 5.57
N ILE A 100 -0.53 -21.11 4.44
CA ILE A 100 -0.52 -19.77 3.82
C ILE A 100 -1.91 -19.40 3.35
N LYS A 101 -2.68 -20.34 2.77
CA LYS A 101 -4.04 -20.08 2.30
C LYS A 101 -5.01 -19.75 3.44
N GLU A 102 -4.80 -20.35 4.62
CA GLU A 102 -5.55 -20.00 5.82
C GLU A 102 -5.19 -18.61 6.35
N MET A 103 -3.90 -18.26 6.31
CA MET A 103 -3.38 -16.97 6.76
C MET A 103 -3.69 -15.82 5.80
N GLN A 104 -3.69 -16.08 4.50
CA GLN A 104 -3.76 -15.09 3.41
C GLN A 104 -4.85 -15.51 2.40
N LYS A 105 -6.10 -15.53 2.85
CA LYS A 105 -7.25 -16.09 2.09
C LYS A 105 -7.46 -15.46 0.71
N ASP A 106 -7.09 -14.20 0.57
CA ASP A 106 -7.31 -13.41 -0.65
C ASP A 106 -6.08 -13.43 -1.58
N ASN A 107 -4.96 -14.04 -1.18
CA ASN A 107 -3.81 -14.16 -2.06
C ASN A 107 -4.01 -15.30 -3.06
N GLU A 108 -3.97 -14.98 -4.35
CA GLU A 108 -4.06 -15.97 -5.44
C GLU A 108 -2.72 -16.15 -6.20
N ASN A 109 -1.67 -15.42 -5.78
CA ASN A 109 -0.40 -15.32 -6.49
C ASN A 109 0.58 -16.45 -6.15
N TYR A 110 0.12 -17.69 -6.36
CA TYR A 110 0.93 -18.90 -6.18
C TYR A 110 1.63 -19.31 -7.48
N LEU A 111 2.88 -19.75 -7.33
CA LEU A 111 3.74 -20.31 -8.35
C LEU A 111 4.24 -21.66 -7.85
N LEU A 112 4.20 -22.68 -8.70
CA LEU A 112 4.62 -24.04 -8.37
C LEU A 112 5.76 -24.45 -9.30
N LEU A 113 6.90 -24.84 -8.74
CA LEU A 113 8.07 -25.28 -9.48
C LEU A 113 8.37 -26.74 -9.11
N PHE A 114 8.32 -27.64 -10.08
CA PHE A 114 8.83 -28.99 -9.94
C PHE A 114 10.30 -29.06 -10.36
N THR A 115 11.13 -29.74 -9.59
CA THR A 115 12.57 -29.92 -9.89
C THR A 115 12.94 -31.38 -10.12
N LYS A 116 14.13 -31.60 -10.71
CA LYS A 116 14.65 -32.93 -11.07
C LYS A 116 13.68 -33.71 -11.97
N CYS A 117 13.06 -33.01 -12.91
CA CYS A 117 12.06 -33.59 -13.81
C CYS A 117 12.66 -34.53 -14.88
N ASP A 118 13.99 -34.55 -15.01
CA ASP A 118 14.76 -35.54 -15.77
C ASP A 118 14.86 -36.90 -15.05
N GLN A 119 14.62 -36.93 -13.74
CA GLN A 119 14.70 -38.14 -12.93
C GLN A 119 13.33 -38.84 -12.82
N VAL A 120 13.35 -40.11 -12.39
CA VAL A 120 12.12 -40.88 -12.19
C VAL A 120 11.35 -40.30 -11.00
N SER A 121 10.17 -39.76 -11.27
CA SER A 121 9.30 -39.21 -10.22
C SER A 121 8.82 -40.32 -9.28
N VAL A 122 8.91 -40.05 -7.98
CA VAL A 122 8.35 -40.92 -6.93
C VAL A 122 7.04 -40.36 -6.36
N LEU A 123 6.54 -39.25 -6.91
CA LEU A 123 5.40 -38.53 -6.36
C LEU A 123 4.07 -39.20 -6.73
N PRO A 124 3.10 -39.27 -5.80
CA PRO A 124 1.75 -39.77 -6.10
C PRO A 124 1.05 -38.88 -7.14
N THR A 125 0.67 -39.45 -8.29
CA THR A 125 0.07 -38.70 -9.41
C THR A 125 -1.21 -37.95 -9.04
N GLU A 126 -2.06 -38.53 -8.20
CA GLU A 126 -3.32 -37.93 -7.76
C GLU A 126 -3.07 -36.65 -6.94
N GLU A 127 -2.11 -36.71 -6.01
CA GLU A 127 -1.76 -35.59 -5.14
C GLU A 127 -1.10 -34.45 -5.91
N VAL A 128 -0.20 -34.77 -6.84
CA VAL A 128 0.41 -33.80 -7.76
C VAL A 128 -0.67 -33.10 -8.57
N THR A 129 -1.62 -33.86 -9.13
CA THR A 129 -2.72 -33.31 -9.93
C THR A 129 -3.59 -32.37 -9.10
N LYS A 130 -3.87 -32.72 -7.84
CA LYS A 130 -4.65 -31.88 -6.92
C LYS A 130 -3.92 -30.56 -6.60
N LEU A 131 -2.62 -30.62 -6.32
CA LEU A 131 -1.82 -29.42 -6.04
C LEU A 131 -1.74 -28.50 -7.27
N VAL A 132 -1.46 -29.05 -8.45
CA VAL A 132 -1.44 -28.29 -9.72
C VAL A 132 -2.78 -27.65 -10.02
N LYS A 133 -3.90 -28.36 -9.74
CA LYS A 133 -5.24 -27.78 -9.90
C LYS A 133 -5.49 -26.62 -8.93
N ASN A 134 -4.99 -26.74 -7.70
CA ASN A 134 -5.15 -25.72 -6.66
C ASN A 134 -4.34 -24.44 -6.96
N VAL A 135 -3.11 -24.57 -7.47
CA VAL A 135 -2.25 -23.44 -7.82
C VAL A 135 -2.59 -22.86 -9.19
N GLY A 136 -3.01 -23.70 -10.13
CA GLY A 136 -3.30 -23.32 -11.50
C GLY A 136 -2.19 -23.76 -12.46
N ARG A 137 -2.59 -24.38 -13.57
CA ARG A 137 -1.67 -24.94 -14.58
C ARG A 137 -0.74 -23.90 -15.20
N THR A 138 -1.22 -22.67 -15.40
CA THR A 138 -0.41 -21.59 -16.00
C THR A 138 0.68 -21.07 -15.08
N ASN A 139 0.63 -21.44 -13.80
CA ASN A 139 1.57 -21.01 -12.77
C ASN A 139 2.43 -22.19 -12.30
N THR A 140 2.47 -23.28 -13.07
CA THR A 140 3.25 -24.49 -12.78
C THR A 140 4.40 -24.63 -13.77
N PHE A 141 5.62 -24.79 -13.27
CA PHE A 141 6.87 -24.86 -14.02
C PHE A 141 7.61 -26.16 -13.72
N TYR A 142 8.45 -26.61 -14.66
CA TYR A 142 9.18 -27.88 -14.57
C TYR A 142 10.64 -27.67 -14.94
N LEU A 143 11.54 -27.83 -13.97
CA LEU A 143 12.99 -27.81 -14.16
C LEU A 143 13.48 -29.21 -14.52
N LYS A 144 13.87 -29.39 -15.79
CA LYS A 144 14.36 -30.66 -16.31
C LYS A 144 15.83 -30.91 -16.00
N GLU A 145 16.72 -29.94 -16.18
CA GLU A 145 18.17 -30.15 -16.00
C GLU A 145 18.81 -28.99 -15.22
N GLU A 146 19.92 -29.24 -14.52
CA GLU A 146 20.79 -28.21 -13.93
C GLU A 146 21.40 -27.35 -15.05
N GLY A 147 20.65 -26.34 -15.51
CA GLY A 147 21.04 -25.46 -16.62
C GLY A 147 19.88 -24.73 -17.28
N ASP A 148 18.65 -25.22 -17.11
CA ASP A 148 17.44 -24.65 -17.74
C ASP A 148 16.85 -23.44 -16.97
N PHE A 149 17.63 -22.86 -16.05
CA PHE A 149 17.20 -21.74 -15.23
C PHE A 149 16.86 -20.48 -16.02
N SER A 150 17.47 -20.29 -17.20
CA SER A 150 17.15 -19.16 -18.07
C SER A 150 15.71 -19.22 -18.60
N THR A 151 15.24 -20.40 -18.98
CA THR A 151 13.86 -20.66 -19.43
C THR A 151 12.89 -20.46 -18.27
N ILE A 152 13.18 -21.04 -17.11
CA ILE A 152 12.31 -20.90 -15.92
C ILE A 152 12.23 -19.45 -15.47
N ARG A 153 13.34 -18.72 -15.46
CA ARG A 153 13.33 -17.31 -15.12
C ARG A 153 12.47 -16.51 -16.09
N LYS A 154 12.54 -16.81 -17.38
CA LYS A 154 11.69 -16.18 -18.39
C LYS A 154 10.21 -16.51 -18.18
N ASP A 155 9.89 -17.76 -17.90
CA ASP A 155 8.51 -18.21 -17.66
C ASP A 155 7.94 -17.62 -16.36
N LEU A 156 8.76 -17.56 -15.31
CA LEU A 156 8.46 -16.87 -14.07
C LEU A 156 8.18 -15.38 -14.36
N ILE A 157 9.07 -14.67 -15.05
CA ILE A 157 8.86 -13.28 -15.44
C ILE A 157 7.57 -13.10 -16.24
N ASN A 158 7.24 -14.02 -17.15
CA ASN A 158 6.00 -13.96 -17.92
C ASN A 158 4.75 -14.16 -17.04
N ALA A 159 4.80 -15.09 -16.07
CA ALA A 159 3.72 -15.28 -15.12
C ALA A 159 3.55 -14.05 -14.21
N LEU A 160 4.67 -13.49 -13.72
CA LEU A 160 4.68 -12.24 -12.96
C LEU A 160 4.06 -11.10 -13.78
N LYS A 161 4.47 -10.93 -15.05
CA LYS A 161 3.89 -9.92 -15.95
C LYS A 161 2.38 -10.09 -16.14
N LYS A 162 1.88 -11.32 -16.23
CA LYS A 162 0.44 -11.58 -16.34
C LYS A 162 -0.31 -11.16 -15.08
N VAL A 163 0.25 -11.46 -13.90
CA VAL A 163 -0.33 -11.01 -12.62
C VAL A 163 -0.29 -9.50 -12.52
N ILE A 164 0.86 -8.86 -12.82
CA ILE A 164 1.00 -7.41 -12.84
C ILE A 164 -0.02 -6.77 -13.79
N SER A 165 -0.22 -7.35 -14.98
CA SER A 165 -1.20 -6.85 -15.96
C SER A 165 -2.65 -6.99 -15.51
N ASN A 166 -2.96 -8.00 -14.69
CA ASN A 166 -4.29 -8.20 -14.12
C ASN A 166 -4.52 -7.31 -12.88
N GLU A 167 -3.45 -7.03 -12.13
CA GLU A 167 -3.41 -6.14 -10.98
C GLU A 167 -3.12 -4.67 -11.35
N ASN A 168 -3.36 -4.25 -12.60
CA ASN A 168 -3.17 -2.87 -13.08
C ASN A 168 -4.19 -1.87 -12.48
N GLN A 169 -4.19 -1.79 -11.15
CA GLN A 169 -4.43 -0.62 -10.35
C GLN A 169 -3.30 -0.58 -9.34
N PHE A 170 -2.18 0.03 -9.74
CA PHE A 170 -1.11 0.41 -8.83
C PHE A 170 -1.73 1.09 -7.63
N ALA A 171 -1.66 0.41 -6.49
CA ALA A 171 -2.44 0.83 -5.36
C ALA A 171 -1.83 2.11 -4.78
N PRO A 172 -2.52 3.27 -4.90
CA PRO A 172 -1.99 4.54 -4.47
C PRO A 172 -1.50 4.51 -3.02
N CYS A 173 -0.35 5.12 -2.75
CA CYS A 173 0.10 5.41 -1.40
C CYS A 173 -0.53 6.73 -0.96
N MET A 174 -1.43 6.66 0.03
CA MET A 174 -1.96 7.78 0.78
C MET A 174 -0.85 8.38 1.63
N LYS A 175 -0.41 9.56 1.24
CA LYS A 175 0.65 10.26 1.96
C LYS A 175 0.06 11.34 2.83
N LYS A 176 0.45 11.28 4.09
CA LYS A 176 0.28 12.34 5.06
C LYS A 176 -1.16 12.89 5.18
N PRO A 177 -2.21 12.05 5.35
CA PRO A 177 -3.36 12.47 6.13
C PRO A 177 -2.91 13.12 7.44
N ILE A 178 -3.12 14.44 7.55
CA ILE A 178 -2.90 15.15 8.81
C ILE A 178 -4.22 15.37 9.51
N ILE A 179 -4.21 15.25 10.83
CA ILE A 179 -5.38 15.42 11.70
C ILE A 179 -5.13 16.65 12.56
N ILE A 180 -5.93 17.69 12.33
CA ILE A 180 -5.90 18.97 13.03
C ILE A 180 -7.14 19.05 13.93
N LEU A 181 -6.96 19.44 15.19
CA LEU A 181 -8.06 19.63 16.13
C LEU A 181 -8.39 21.11 16.27
N TYR A 182 -9.68 21.43 16.34
CA TYR A 182 -10.21 22.77 16.62
C TYR A 182 -11.15 22.71 17.81
N ASP A 183 -10.88 23.51 18.84
CA ASP A 183 -11.74 23.69 20.01
C ASP A 183 -11.98 25.20 20.21
N GLU A 184 -13.10 25.67 19.67
CA GLU A 184 -13.53 27.07 19.71
C GLU A 184 -14.08 27.49 21.08
N ILE A 185 -13.29 27.28 22.14
CA ILE A 185 -13.62 27.73 23.48
C ILE A 185 -13.84 29.25 23.50
N SER A 186 -14.92 29.69 24.14
CA SER A 186 -15.32 31.10 24.18
C SER A 186 -14.40 31.97 25.03
N ASP A 187 -13.71 31.39 26.01
CA ASP A 187 -12.83 32.07 26.95
C ASP A 187 -11.46 31.37 27.00
N ILE A 188 -10.52 31.89 26.18
CA ILE A 188 -9.18 31.31 26.03
C ILE A 188 -8.36 31.32 27.32
N THR A 189 -8.69 32.19 28.28
CA THR A 189 -7.98 32.26 29.57
C THR A 189 -8.21 31.03 30.44
N LYS A 190 -9.25 30.24 30.13
CA LYS A 190 -9.57 28.97 30.78
C LYS A 190 -9.02 27.76 30.03
N ALA A 191 -8.29 27.96 28.94
CA ALA A 191 -7.69 26.87 28.18
C ALA A 191 -6.68 26.13 29.05
N LYS A 192 -6.81 24.80 29.08
CA LYS A 192 -5.90 23.90 29.77
C LYS A 192 -5.68 22.66 28.92
N TYR A 193 -4.55 22.02 29.12
CA TYR A 193 -4.29 20.71 28.53
C TYR A 193 -5.36 19.73 28.97
N THR A 194 -5.97 19.08 27.99
CA THR A 194 -7.02 18.06 28.18
C THR A 194 -6.58 16.79 27.48
N GLU A 195 -6.59 15.67 28.20
CA GLU A 195 -6.27 14.36 27.62
C GLU A 195 -7.27 13.98 26.53
N CYS A 196 -6.77 13.36 25.47
CA CYS A 196 -7.51 12.97 24.30
C CYS A 196 -6.95 11.67 23.74
N ILE A 197 -7.87 10.87 23.18
CA ILE A 197 -7.57 9.62 22.52
C ILE A 197 -8.05 9.75 21.07
N THR A 198 -7.18 9.37 20.14
CA THR A 198 -7.54 9.20 18.73
C THR A 198 -7.47 7.73 18.38
N GLN A 199 -8.50 7.23 17.70
CA GLN A 199 -8.56 5.89 17.14
C GLN A 199 -8.73 5.95 15.63
N LEU A 200 -7.88 5.22 14.92
CA LEU A 200 -7.95 5.03 13.48
C LEU A 200 -8.23 3.56 13.20
N SER A 201 -9.44 3.25 12.73
CA SER A 201 -9.82 1.90 12.33
C SER A 201 -9.68 1.75 10.82
N LEU A 202 -8.75 0.89 10.39
CA LEU A 202 -8.49 0.62 8.99
C LEU A 202 -9.08 -0.73 8.59
N ASN A 203 -9.75 -0.75 7.43
CA ASN A 203 -10.05 -1.99 6.72
C ASN A 203 -8.78 -2.44 5.99
N THR A 204 -8.08 -3.41 6.56
CA THR A 204 -6.77 -3.89 6.10
C THR A 204 -6.83 -4.64 4.78
N SER A 205 -8.01 -5.02 4.28
CA SER A 205 -8.14 -5.55 2.92
C SER A 205 -8.18 -4.44 1.86
N LYS A 206 -8.35 -3.17 2.26
CA LYS A 206 -8.38 -2.00 1.39
C LYS A 206 -7.21 -1.04 1.61
N LEU A 207 -6.70 -0.99 2.84
CA LEU A 207 -5.75 0.03 3.27
C LEU A 207 -4.84 -0.47 4.40
N GLU A 208 -3.54 -0.48 4.11
CA GLU A 208 -2.46 -0.79 5.04
C GLU A 208 -1.99 0.49 5.73
N ILE A 209 -1.73 0.43 7.05
CA ILE A 209 -1.10 1.56 7.75
C ILE A 209 0.39 1.66 7.39
N GLY A 210 0.84 2.87 7.10
CA GLY A 210 2.24 3.22 6.94
C GLY A 210 2.79 3.89 8.20
N GLU A 211 3.60 4.93 7.99
CA GLU A 211 4.17 5.73 9.07
C GLU A 211 3.10 6.53 9.82
N THR A 212 3.30 6.71 11.12
CA THR A 212 2.42 7.53 11.97
C THR A 212 3.24 8.44 12.86
N PHE A 213 2.68 9.61 13.16
CA PHE A 213 3.21 10.49 14.19
C PHE A 213 2.08 11.11 15.01
N PRO A 214 2.04 10.88 16.33
CA PRO A 214 2.92 9.99 17.10
C PRO A 214 2.77 8.54 16.63
N LYS A 215 3.59 7.63 17.15
CA LYS A 215 3.39 6.21 16.88
C LYS A 215 2.03 5.78 17.42
N PHE A 216 1.16 5.26 16.56
CA PHE A 216 -0.09 4.64 17.00
C PHE A 216 0.19 3.19 17.43
N GLU A 217 -0.47 2.76 18.50
CA GLU A 217 -0.41 1.39 19.00
C GLU A 217 -1.62 0.60 18.51
N VAL A 218 -1.45 -0.69 18.26
CA VAL A 218 -2.57 -1.57 17.90
C VAL A 218 -3.44 -1.78 19.13
N LEU A 219 -4.69 -1.31 19.06
CA LEU A 219 -5.68 -1.52 20.11
C LEU A 219 -6.37 -2.89 19.97
N ARG A 220 -6.76 -3.24 18.72
CA ARG A 220 -7.42 -4.51 18.39
C ARG A 220 -7.32 -4.83 16.89
N SER A 221 -7.38 -6.11 16.56
CA SER A 221 -7.46 -6.61 15.17
C SER A 221 -8.54 -7.68 15.08
N ASP A 222 -9.56 -7.42 14.26
CA ASP A 222 -10.73 -8.28 14.06
C ASP A 222 -10.89 -8.59 12.56
N GLY A 223 -10.27 -9.68 12.12
CA GLY A 223 -10.26 -10.07 10.70
C GLY A 223 -9.60 -9.01 9.82
N ASN A 224 -10.36 -8.43 8.90
CA ASN A 224 -9.89 -7.39 7.98
C ASN A 224 -9.97 -5.98 8.58
N ASN A 225 -10.17 -5.82 9.89
CA ASN A 225 -10.22 -4.50 10.52
C ASN A 225 -9.19 -4.42 11.65
N THR A 226 -8.29 -3.44 11.58
CA THR A 226 -7.35 -3.14 12.67
C THR A 226 -7.61 -1.73 13.18
N THR A 227 -7.75 -1.61 14.50
CA THR A 227 -7.88 -0.31 15.16
C THR A 227 -6.57 0.06 15.82
N TYR A 228 -6.06 1.23 15.46
CA TYR A 228 -4.87 1.85 16.01
C TYR A 228 -5.29 2.98 16.95
N GLN A 229 -4.52 3.22 18.00
CA GLN A 229 -4.81 4.25 18.98
C GLN A 229 -3.56 5.07 19.33
N CYS A 230 -3.74 6.36 19.58
CA CYS A 230 -2.76 7.17 20.29
C CYS A 230 -3.43 8.04 21.35
N THR A 231 -2.72 8.30 22.45
CA THR A 231 -3.13 9.20 23.51
C THR A 231 -2.23 10.43 23.54
N PHE A 232 -2.81 11.60 23.74
CA PHE A 232 -2.11 12.88 23.83
C PHE A 232 -2.92 13.88 24.66
N SER A 233 -2.35 15.04 24.92
CA SER A 233 -3.13 16.17 25.46
C SER A 233 -3.26 17.28 24.42
N TYR A 234 -4.36 18.01 24.40
CA TYR A 234 -4.51 19.19 23.55
C TYR A 234 -4.82 20.44 24.37
N LEU A 235 -4.38 21.59 23.86
CA LEU A 235 -4.67 22.92 24.39
C LEU A 235 -5.47 23.72 23.36
N PRO A 236 -6.73 24.10 23.68
CA PRO A 236 -7.55 24.96 22.82
C PRO A 236 -6.89 26.30 22.50
N ARG A 237 -7.07 26.78 21.26
CA ARG A 237 -6.60 28.11 20.79
C ARG A 237 -7.74 28.98 20.25
N GLY A 238 -8.98 28.72 20.68
CA GLY A 238 -10.16 29.43 20.19
C GLY A 238 -10.40 29.09 18.72
N LYS A 239 -10.37 30.08 17.83
CA LYS A 239 -10.57 29.86 16.38
C LYS A 239 -9.36 29.24 15.66
N GLN A 240 -8.20 29.20 16.30
CA GLN A 240 -7.01 28.55 15.75
C GLN A 240 -7.00 27.07 16.12
N ASN A 241 -6.21 26.27 15.40
CA ASN A 241 -6.00 24.87 15.75
C ASN A 241 -5.39 24.71 17.14
N CYS A 242 -5.76 23.63 17.80
CA CYS A 242 -5.21 23.25 19.10
C CYS A 242 -3.71 22.99 19.01
N THR A 243 -2.99 23.27 20.09
CA THR A 243 -1.63 22.76 20.30
C THR A 243 -1.73 21.37 20.90
N LEU A 244 -1.02 20.38 20.35
CA LEU A 244 -0.99 19.01 20.86
C LEU A 244 0.30 18.80 21.65
N LEU A 245 0.20 18.17 22.83
CA LEU A 245 1.33 17.80 23.67
C LEU A 245 1.52 16.29 23.63
N LEU A 246 2.65 15.87 23.07
CA LEU A 246 3.07 14.48 22.86
C LEU A 246 4.46 14.28 23.44
N ASN A 247 4.62 13.43 24.45
CA ASN A 247 5.91 13.13 25.08
C ASN A 247 6.73 14.42 25.37
N ASP A 248 6.08 15.39 26.02
CA ASP A 248 6.62 16.72 26.35
C ASP A 248 7.00 17.62 25.15
N LYS A 249 6.53 17.30 23.94
CA LYS A 249 6.71 18.12 22.74
C LYS A 249 5.39 18.68 22.25
N GLU A 250 5.38 19.99 21.98
CA GLU A 250 4.25 20.65 21.33
C GLU A 250 4.32 20.45 19.81
N VAL A 251 3.22 19.98 19.23
CA VAL A 251 3.05 19.81 17.79
C VAL A 251 1.67 20.33 17.36
N GLU A 252 1.47 20.53 16.07
CA GLU A 252 0.25 21.18 15.55
C GLU A 252 -0.79 20.21 15.01
N TYR A 253 -0.38 18.98 14.68
CA TYR A 253 -1.23 17.96 14.09
C TYR A 253 -0.64 16.56 14.35
N LEU A 254 -1.50 15.55 14.25
CA LEU A 254 -1.10 14.16 14.08
C LEU A 254 -1.00 13.86 12.59
N PHE A 255 -0.23 12.86 12.18
CA PHE A 255 -0.35 12.34 10.82
C PHE A 255 -0.27 10.82 10.79
N TRP A 256 -0.83 10.27 9.73
CA TRP A 256 -0.64 8.88 9.35
C TRP A 256 -0.41 8.79 7.84
N GLU A 257 0.17 7.69 7.38
CA GLU A 257 0.28 7.32 5.97
C GLU A 257 -0.40 5.98 5.78
N GLY A 258 -0.81 5.68 4.56
CA GLY A 258 -1.38 4.39 4.26
C GLY A 258 -1.16 3.96 2.83
N LYS A 259 -1.08 2.66 2.61
CA LYS A 259 -0.99 2.09 1.27
C LYS A 259 -2.32 1.44 0.94
N THR A 260 -2.96 1.89 -0.11
CA THR A 260 -4.19 1.24 -0.57
C THR A 260 -3.83 -0.11 -1.18
N THR A 261 -4.78 -1.03 -1.30
CA THR A 261 -4.58 -2.36 -1.88
C THR A 261 -5.44 -2.61 -3.12
N GLY A 262 -6.13 -1.58 -3.63
CA GLY A 262 -6.97 -1.66 -4.84
C GLY A 262 -7.54 -0.32 -5.28
N LYS A 263 -8.48 -0.32 -6.25
CA LYS A 263 -9.14 0.92 -6.69
C LYS A 263 -9.83 1.62 -5.55
N ILE A 264 -9.73 2.93 -5.56
CA ILE A 264 -10.67 3.77 -4.85
C ILE A 264 -11.61 4.42 -5.86
N GLU A 265 -12.91 4.32 -5.60
CA GLU A 265 -13.94 5.00 -6.37
C GLU A 265 -14.23 6.37 -5.77
N GLY A 266 -14.58 7.33 -6.63
CA GLY A 266 -14.85 8.70 -6.23
C GLY A 266 -15.40 9.52 -7.38
N LYS A 267 -15.70 10.80 -7.10
CA LYS A 267 -16.09 11.76 -8.13
C LYS A 267 -14.85 12.35 -8.77
N GLU A 268 -14.68 12.17 -10.07
CA GLU A 268 -13.63 12.84 -10.82
C GLU A 268 -14.00 14.31 -11.10
N ILE A 269 -13.04 15.21 -10.86
CA ILE A 269 -13.11 16.64 -11.11
C ILE A 269 -11.84 17.07 -11.84
N PHE A 270 -12.01 18.06 -12.69
CA PHE A 270 -10.95 18.68 -13.46
C PHE A 270 -10.57 20.05 -12.89
N VAL A 271 -9.25 20.32 -12.81
CA VAL A 271 -8.70 21.65 -12.50
C VAL A 271 -7.63 22.02 -13.53
N ASN A 272 -7.66 23.26 -14.04
CA ASN A 272 -6.72 23.72 -15.07
C ASN A 272 -5.35 24.09 -14.52
N ASP A 273 -5.30 24.63 -13.29
CA ASP A 273 -4.08 25.11 -12.66
C ASP A 273 -4.16 25.03 -11.12
N ILE A 274 -3.08 25.46 -10.47
CA ILE A 274 -2.98 25.48 -9.01
C ILE A 274 -4.00 26.46 -8.39
N ASN A 275 -4.37 27.57 -9.04
CA ASN A 275 -5.34 28.51 -8.47
C ASN A 275 -6.74 27.90 -8.45
N GLU A 276 -7.14 27.22 -9.52
CA GLU A 276 -8.39 26.48 -9.57
C GLU A 276 -8.39 25.31 -8.57
N PHE A 277 -7.24 24.65 -8.38
CA PHE A 277 -7.07 23.66 -7.31
C PHE A 277 -7.22 24.28 -5.90
N CYS A 278 -6.65 25.45 -5.64
CA CYS A 278 -6.85 26.19 -4.39
C CYS A 278 -8.35 26.47 -4.16
N PHE A 279 -9.05 26.88 -5.22
CA PHE A 279 -10.48 27.16 -5.17
C PHE A 279 -11.31 25.90 -4.90
N LEU A 280 -10.92 24.76 -5.46
CA LEU A 280 -11.51 23.47 -5.12
C LEU A 280 -11.34 23.15 -3.63
N LEU A 281 -10.13 23.26 -3.08
CA LEU A 281 -9.89 23.01 -1.65
C LEU A 281 -10.69 23.96 -0.75
N GLU A 282 -10.90 25.21 -1.17
CA GLU A 282 -11.79 26.15 -0.48
C GLU A 282 -13.23 25.67 -0.48
N LYS A 283 -13.73 25.21 -1.64
CA LYS A 283 -15.07 24.63 -1.73
C LYS A 283 -15.22 23.39 -0.87
N LEU A 284 -14.15 22.62 -0.67
CA LEU A 284 -14.13 21.46 0.22
C LEU A 284 -14.03 21.84 1.72
N GLY A 285 -14.00 23.13 2.05
CA GLY A 285 -14.09 23.63 3.43
C GLY A 285 -12.74 23.87 4.12
N LEU A 286 -11.63 23.69 3.42
CA LEU A 286 -10.29 23.98 3.96
C LEU A 286 -10.07 25.50 4.06
N ASP A 287 -9.51 25.93 5.18
CA ASP A 287 -9.13 27.32 5.42
C ASP A 287 -7.83 27.71 4.70
N ILE A 288 -7.47 28.99 4.73
CA ILE A 288 -6.29 29.49 4.01
C ILE A 288 -4.98 28.82 4.45
N ARG A 289 -4.85 28.47 5.74
CA ARG A 289 -3.64 27.82 6.27
C ARG A 289 -3.59 26.37 5.79
N GLU A 290 -4.67 25.63 5.98
CA GLU A 290 -4.79 24.22 5.58
C GLU A 290 -4.54 24.06 4.08
N ARG A 291 -5.09 24.96 3.25
CA ARG A 291 -4.84 24.97 1.80
C ARG A 291 -3.39 25.22 1.47
N ASN A 292 -2.76 26.22 2.10
CA ASN A 292 -1.35 26.52 1.86
C ASN A 292 -0.46 25.34 2.25
N ASP A 293 -0.69 24.73 3.41
CA ASP A 293 0.07 23.57 3.89
C ASP A 293 -0.11 22.37 2.95
N PHE A 294 -1.35 22.13 2.50
CA PHE A 294 -1.67 21.10 1.51
C PHE A 294 -0.90 21.32 0.21
N ILE A 295 -1.01 22.53 -0.37
CA ILE A 295 -0.38 22.86 -1.65
C ILE A 295 1.14 22.79 -1.55
N VAL A 296 1.75 23.35 -0.51
CA VAL A 296 3.21 23.32 -0.34
C VAL A 296 3.73 21.89 -0.27
N TYR A 297 3.02 21.00 0.44
CA TYR A 297 3.40 19.59 0.51
C TYR A 297 3.26 18.90 -0.84
N TRP A 298 2.14 19.10 -1.55
CA TRP A 298 1.82 18.41 -2.80
C TRP A 298 2.32 19.09 -4.07
N LEU A 299 2.92 20.28 -3.97
CA LEU A 299 3.31 21.11 -5.12
C LEU A 299 4.13 20.33 -6.15
N LYS A 300 5.11 19.54 -5.67
CA LYS A 300 5.98 18.73 -6.53
C LYS A 300 5.22 17.71 -7.37
N GLU A 301 4.10 17.18 -6.88
CA GLU A 301 3.27 16.24 -7.61
C GLU A 301 2.31 16.97 -8.55
N LEU A 302 1.69 18.06 -8.08
CA LEU A 302 0.74 18.86 -8.86
C LEU A 302 1.37 19.44 -10.13
N ILE A 303 2.62 19.91 -10.08
CA ILE A 303 3.30 20.54 -11.24
C ILE A 303 3.76 19.53 -12.31
N LYS A 304 3.69 18.21 -12.04
CA LYS A 304 4.07 17.19 -13.04
C LYS A 304 3.03 17.08 -14.14
N TYR A 305 1.77 17.39 -13.84
CA TYR A 305 0.67 17.22 -14.77
C TYR A 305 0.39 18.53 -15.50
N LYS A 306 0.25 18.45 -16.83
CA LYS A 306 -0.23 19.57 -17.63
C LYS A 306 -1.69 19.91 -17.30
N LYS A 307 -2.46 18.88 -16.91
CA LYS A 307 -3.87 18.93 -16.51
C LYS A 307 -4.08 17.98 -15.33
N ILE A 308 -4.61 18.49 -14.22
CA ILE A 308 -4.75 17.74 -12.98
C ILE A 308 -6.18 17.20 -12.88
N GLY A 309 -6.30 15.87 -12.85
CA GLY A 309 -7.51 15.18 -12.42
C GLY A 309 -7.51 15.00 -10.91
N VAL A 310 -8.67 15.25 -10.30
CA VAL A 310 -8.91 15.14 -8.87
C VAL A 310 -10.01 14.12 -8.64
N LEU A 311 -9.70 13.03 -7.94
CA LEU A 311 -10.69 12.07 -7.47
C LEU A 311 -11.11 12.43 -6.04
N LEU A 312 -12.35 12.90 -5.88
CA LEU A 312 -12.94 13.20 -4.57
C LEU A 312 -13.54 11.94 -3.97
N ILE A 313 -13.04 11.54 -2.80
CA ILE A 313 -13.40 10.28 -2.16
C ILE A 313 -13.98 10.61 -0.79
N ASN A 314 -15.20 10.16 -0.56
CA ASN A 314 -15.87 10.42 0.71
C ASN A 314 -16.34 9.10 1.34
N GLU A 315 -17.35 8.46 0.77
CA GLU A 315 -17.97 7.27 1.38
C GLU A 315 -17.04 6.04 1.43
N GLU A 316 -16.30 5.77 0.36
CA GLU A 316 -15.37 4.63 0.34
C GLU A 316 -14.17 4.84 1.27
N TYR A 317 -13.72 6.09 1.43
CA TYR A 317 -12.65 6.42 2.37
C TYR A 317 -13.11 6.24 3.82
N GLU A 318 -14.31 6.69 4.18
CA GLU A 318 -14.85 6.51 5.53
C GLU A 318 -15.00 5.02 5.90
N LYS A 319 -15.37 4.16 4.94
CA LYS A 319 -15.42 2.71 5.14
C LYS A 319 -14.04 2.07 5.27
N ALA A 320 -13.03 2.64 4.62
CA ALA A 320 -11.67 2.09 4.59
C ALA A 320 -10.82 2.58 5.77
N ALA A 321 -11.03 3.81 6.22
CA ALA A 321 -10.27 4.46 7.27
C ALA A 321 -11.22 5.31 8.14
N LYS A 322 -11.79 4.69 9.18
CA LYS A 322 -12.65 5.38 10.13
C LYS A 322 -11.81 6.08 11.19
N LEU A 323 -12.08 7.36 11.44
CA LEU A 323 -11.37 8.18 12.40
C LEU A 323 -12.30 8.61 13.55
N GLU A 324 -11.88 8.37 14.78
CA GLU A 324 -12.60 8.79 15.99
C GLU A 324 -11.65 9.54 16.92
N VAL A 325 -12.07 10.70 17.44
CA VAL A 325 -11.30 11.52 18.37
C VAL A 325 -12.18 11.86 19.57
N SER A 326 -11.75 11.46 20.77
CA SER A 326 -12.57 11.56 21.98
C SER A 326 -12.98 13.01 22.28
N GLY A 327 -14.29 13.28 22.33
CA GLY A 327 -14.83 14.62 22.59
C GLY A 327 -14.92 15.53 21.36
N PHE A 328 -14.68 14.99 20.15
CA PHE A 328 -14.81 15.69 18.87
C PHE A 328 -15.76 14.93 17.95
N ASP A 329 -17.05 15.25 18.01
CA ASP A 329 -18.10 14.54 17.26
C ASP A 329 -18.26 15.02 15.81
N LYS A 330 -17.66 16.16 15.45
CA LYS A 330 -17.75 16.77 14.12
C LYS A 330 -16.43 16.66 13.39
N GLN A 331 -16.47 16.34 12.10
CA GLN A 331 -15.28 16.13 11.29
C GLN A 331 -15.46 16.75 9.90
N LEU A 332 -14.38 17.31 9.37
CA LEU A 332 -14.24 17.69 7.97
C LEU A 332 -13.07 16.88 7.39
N ARG A 333 -13.35 15.95 6.48
CA ARG A 333 -12.32 15.06 5.91
C ARG A 333 -12.19 15.33 4.42
N VAL A 334 -10.99 15.69 3.97
CA VAL A 334 -10.68 16.04 2.57
C VAL A 334 -9.53 15.15 2.10
N VAL A 335 -9.88 14.03 1.45
CA VAL A 335 -8.90 13.12 0.84
C VAL A 335 -9.09 13.10 -0.67
N ILE A 336 -7.98 13.37 -1.37
CA ILE A 336 -7.97 13.59 -2.83
C ILE A 336 -7.00 12.63 -3.52
N GLY A 337 -7.43 11.99 -4.60
CA GLY A 337 -6.53 11.31 -5.53
C GLY A 337 -6.12 12.23 -6.69
N PHE A 338 -4.84 12.26 -7.07
CA PHE A 338 -4.34 12.99 -8.25
C PHE A 338 -4.10 12.05 -9.41
N PHE A 339 -4.49 12.45 -10.63
CA PHE A 339 -4.16 11.72 -11.85
C PHE A 339 -3.96 12.67 -13.04
N GLU A 340 -3.31 12.19 -14.11
CA GLU A 340 -3.21 12.95 -15.36
C GLU A 340 -4.54 12.93 -16.13
N ALA A 341 -5.05 14.12 -16.46
CA ALA A 341 -6.35 14.28 -17.13
C ALA A 341 -6.25 14.83 -18.56
N ASP A 342 -5.08 14.78 -19.21
CA ASP A 342 -4.99 15.28 -20.59
C ASP A 342 -5.88 14.47 -21.54
N GLY A 343 -6.68 15.18 -22.35
CA GLY A 343 -7.64 14.58 -23.28
C GLY A 343 -8.93 13.99 -22.69
N LYS A 344 -9.21 14.12 -21.37
CA LYS A 344 -10.46 13.65 -20.76
C LYS A 344 -11.52 14.77 -20.66
N ASP A 345 -12.79 14.41 -20.84
CA ASP A 345 -13.95 15.30 -20.65
C ASP A 345 -14.58 14.99 -19.27
N ILE A 346 -14.27 15.82 -18.28
CA ILE A 346 -14.60 15.62 -16.85
C ILE A 346 -15.20 16.92 -16.31
N ASP A 347 -16.14 16.79 -15.36
CA ASP A 347 -16.72 17.90 -14.60
C ASP A 347 -15.66 18.86 -14.04
N ASN A 348 -15.91 20.17 -14.10
CA ASN A 348 -15.03 21.18 -13.53
C ASN A 348 -15.37 21.50 -12.05
N VAL A 349 -14.56 22.36 -11.43
CA VAL A 349 -14.72 22.79 -10.03
C VAL A 349 -16.06 23.49 -9.76
N ASP A 350 -16.69 24.09 -10.77
CA ASP A 350 -17.98 24.79 -10.59
C ASP A 350 -19.10 23.85 -10.16
N THR A 351 -19.02 22.57 -10.56
CA THR A 351 -19.98 21.53 -10.18
C THR A 351 -19.93 21.16 -8.69
N ILE A 352 -18.85 21.52 -7.98
CA ILE A 352 -18.68 21.22 -6.57
C ILE A 352 -19.43 22.24 -5.71
N LYS A 353 -20.28 21.71 -4.83
CA LYS A 353 -20.96 22.51 -3.80
C LYS A 353 -19.99 22.82 -2.67
N LYS A 354 -20.08 24.04 -2.16
CA LYS A 354 -19.29 24.46 -1.00
C LYS A 354 -19.73 23.66 0.24
N VAL A 355 -18.76 23.08 0.93
CA VAL A 355 -18.92 22.42 2.22
C VAL A 355 -18.82 23.48 3.31
N GLU A 356 -19.83 23.50 4.20
CA GLU A 356 -19.81 24.37 5.37
C GLU A 356 -18.89 23.80 6.45
N ARG A 357 -18.03 24.65 6.99
CA ARG A 357 -17.08 24.24 8.02
C ARG A 357 -17.82 24.05 9.36
N PRO A 358 -17.53 22.98 10.12
CA PRO A 358 -18.06 22.83 11.47
C PRO A 358 -17.61 23.96 12.40
N THR A 359 -18.40 24.19 13.46
CA THR A 359 -18.09 25.14 14.55
C THR A 359 -18.09 24.42 15.91
N GLY A 360 -17.41 25.02 16.89
CA GLY A 360 -17.22 24.43 18.22
C GLY A 360 -16.02 23.50 18.27
N LYS A 361 -16.23 22.25 18.71
CA LYS A 361 -15.20 21.20 18.70
C LYS A 361 -15.32 20.35 17.46
N TYR A 362 -14.29 20.32 16.64
CA TYR A 362 -14.25 19.53 15.42
C TYR A 362 -12.82 19.18 15.02
N ILE A 363 -12.69 18.19 14.13
CA ILE A 363 -11.42 17.86 13.50
C ILE A 363 -11.46 18.22 12.02
N VAL A 364 -10.28 18.54 11.48
CA VAL A 364 -10.04 18.55 10.05
C VAL A 364 -9.00 17.49 9.75
N GLU A 365 -9.35 16.57 8.86
CA GLU A 365 -8.38 15.68 8.24
C GLU A 365 -8.22 16.07 6.78
N TRP A 366 -6.99 16.25 6.31
CA TRP A 366 -6.73 16.32 4.88
C TRP A 366 -5.52 15.49 4.49
N GLY A 367 -5.57 14.91 3.29
CA GLY A 367 -4.52 14.07 2.75
C GLY A 367 -4.71 13.86 1.25
N ALA A 368 -3.74 13.23 0.61
CA ALA A 368 -3.88 12.89 -0.79
C ALA A 368 -3.09 11.65 -1.18
N PHE A 369 -3.30 11.21 -2.41
CA PHE A 369 -2.49 10.18 -3.04
C PHE A 369 -2.37 10.41 -4.53
N VAL A 370 -1.35 9.82 -5.14
CA VAL A 370 -1.17 9.83 -6.59
C VAL A 370 -1.72 8.53 -7.16
N ILE A 371 -2.64 8.63 -8.10
CA ILE A 371 -3.15 7.53 -8.91
C ILE A 371 -2.26 7.45 -10.15
N GLU A 372 -1.45 6.41 -10.20
CA GLU A 372 -0.65 6.08 -11.38
C GLU A 372 -1.57 5.43 -12.42
N ASN A 373 -1.73 6.09 -13.57
CA ASN A 373 -2.52 5.59 -14.71
C ASN A 373 -1.72 4.64 -15.59
#